data_AF-A0A1F4XEK3-F1
#
_entry.id   AF-A0A1F4XEK3-F1
#
_cell.length_a   1.000
_cell.length_b   1.000
_cell.length_c   1.000
_cell.angle_alpha   90.00
_cell.angle_beta   90.00
_cell.angle_gamma   90.00
#
_symmetry.space_group_name_H-M   'P 1'
#
loop_
_entity.id
_entity.type
_entity.pdbx_description
1 polymer ?
#
loop_
_entity_poly.entity_id
_entity_poly.type
_entity_poly.pdbx_seq_one_letter_code
_entity_poly.pdbx_strand_id
1 'polypeptide(L)' 'MNTTPSLENLIPAAGVITVTDFVVLFFVAIYVIFSFLLMRQIRLMNKSFSTPLGALFSFFGRLHFFVALILLLAAIVNL' A
#
# COMPACT_ATOMS: atom_id res chain seq x y z
N MET A 1 -6.01 9.16 48.40
CA MET A 1 -4.99 8.80 47.39
C MET A 1 -5.72 8.06 46.27
N ASN A 2 -6.16 8.79 45.25
CA ASN A 2 -6.84 8.22 44.09
C ASN A 2 -5.97 8.51 42.87
N THR A 3 -4.98 7.66 42.62
CA THR A 3 -4.25 7.67 41.34
C THR A 3 -5.10 6.90 40.34
N THR A 4 -6.19 7.51 39.85
CA THR A 4 -6.76 7.05 38.58
C THR A 4 -5.68 7.27 37.53
N PRO A 5 -5.11 6.22 36.91
CA PRO A 5 -4.15 6.43 35.84
C PRO A 5 -4.84 7.24 34.76
N SER A 6 -4.23 8.36 34.38
CA SER A 6 -4.64 9.09 33.18
C SER A 6 -4.66 8.10 32.02
N LEU A 7 -5.70 8.15 31.17
CA LEU A 7 -5.82 7.29 29.97
C LEU A 7 -4.55 7.31 29.09
N GLU A 8 -3.81 8.42 29.15
CA GLU A 8 -2.52 8.64 28.52
C GLU A 8 -1.42 7.65 28.96
N ASN A 9 -1.47 7.16 30.20
CA ASN A 9 -0.57 6.11 30.71
C ASN A 9 -1.03 4.68 30.33
N LEU A 10 -2.30 4.50 29.93
CA LEU A 10 -2.84 3.20 29.54
C LEU A 10 -2.64 2.91 28.05
N ILE A 11 -2.54 3.95 27.22
CA ILE A 11 -2.28 3.84 25.78
C ILE A 11 -1.04 4.67 25.44
N PRO A 12 0.18 4.11 25.62
CA PRO A 12 1.40 4.81 25.27
C PRO A 12 1.43 5.08 23.75
N ALA A 13 1.75 6.31 23.36
CA ALA A 13 1.83 6.73 21.96
C ALA A 13 2.74 5.82 21.12
N ALA A 14 3.84 5.33 21.72
CA ALA A 14 4.74 4.37 21.09
C ALA A 14 4.02 3.09 20.64
N GLY A 15 3.11 2.54 21.46
CA GLY A 15 2.34 1.35 21.10
C GLY A 15 1.39 1.59 19.94
N VAL A 16 0.76 2.76 19.88
CA VAL A 16 -0.13 3.14 18.78
C VAL A 16 0.63 3.30 17.47
N ILE A 17 1.82 3.90 17.51
CA ILE A 17 2.68 4.07 16.33
C ILE A 17 3.08 2.71 15.78
N THR A 18 3.62 1.82 16.62
CA THR A 18 4.05 0.48 16.20
C THR A 18 2.90 -0.33 15.59
N VAL A 19 1.71 -0.33 16.22
CA VAL A 19 0.54 -1.02 15.66
C VAL A 19 0.14 -0.44 14.31
N THR A 20 0.17 0.89 14.19
CA THR A 20 -0.16 1.58 12.94
C THR A 20 0.82 1.23 11.83
N ASP A 21 2.12 1.16 12.12
CA ASP A 21 3.15 0.80 11.14
C ASP A 21 2.94 -0.61 10.60
N PHE A 22 2.62 -1.59 11.46
CA PHE A 22 2.28 -2.95 11.03
C PHE A 22 1.00 -3.01 10.18
N VAL A 23 -0.02 -2.24 10.55
CA VAL A 23 -1.28 -2.16 9.78
C VAL A 23 -1.01 -1.56 8.41
N VAL A 24 -0.27 -0.45 8.34
CA VAL A 24 0.11 0.19 7.07
C VAL A 24 0.93 -0.78 6.22
N LEU A 25 1.93 -1.46 6.78
CA LEU A 25 2.73 -2.45 6.06
C LEU A 25 1.85 -3.54 5.44
N PHE A 26 0.90 -4.08 6.22
CA PHE A 26 -0.04 -5.11 5.73
C PHE A 26 -0.89 -4.61 4.56
N PHE A 27 -1.49 -3.43 4.68
CA PHE A 27 -2.31 -2.85 3.61
C PHE A 27 -1.49 -2.52 2.36
N VAL A 28 -0.28 -1.98 2.52
CA VAL A 28 0.61 -1.68 1.39
C VAL A 28 1.06 -2.96 0.68
N ALA A 29 1.36 -4.03 1.43
CA ALA A 29 1.71 -5.32 0.83
C ALA A 29 0.58 -5.88 -0.04
N ILE A 30 -0.66 -5.85 0.44
CA ILE A 30 -1.84 -6.25 -0.35
C ILE A 30 -2.03 -5.32 -1.55
N TYR A 31 -1.79 -4.02 -1.37
CA TYR A 31 -1.93 -3.03 -2.44
C TYR A 31 -0.92 -3.25 -3.59
N VAL A 32 0.31 -3.69 -3.29
CA VAL A 32 1.29 -4.08 -4.31
C VAL A 32 0.77 -5.25 -5.14
N ILE A 33 0.19 -6.27 -4.49
CA ILE A 33 -0.42 -7.42 -5.16
C ILE A 33 -1.56 -6.95 -6.07
N PHE A 34 -2.45 -6.09 -5.56
CA PHE A 34 -3.53 -5.50 -6.35
C PHE A 34 -2.99 -4.74 -7.57
N SER A 35 -1.98 -3.90 -7.39
CA SER A 35 -1.37 -3.09 -8.46
C SER A 35 -0.75 -3.99 -9.55
N PHE A 36 -0.12 -5.10 -9.16
CA PHE A 36 0.39 -6.09 -10.09
C PHE A 36 -0.73 -6.77 -10.90
N LEU A 37 -1.81 -7.17 -10.24
CA LEU A 37 -2.97 -7.77 -10.91
C LEU A 37 -3.62 -6.80 -11.90
N LEU A 38 -3.72 -5.51 -11.54
CA LEU A 38 -4.24 -4.47 -12.41
C LEU A 38 -3.37 -4.29 -13.66
N MET A 39 -2.05 -4.26 -13.52
CA MET A 39 -1.12 -4.24 -14.67
C MET A 39 -1.34 -5.45 -15.60
N ARG A 40 -1.55 -6.64 -15.04
CA ARG A 40 -1.84 -7.86 -15.82
C ARG A 40 -3.19 -7.76 -16.54
N GLN A 41 -4.22 -7.22 -15.89
CA GLN A 41 -5.53 -7.00 -16.50
C GLN A 41 -5.48 -6.00 -17.65
N ILE A 42 -4.74 -4.89 -17.53
CA ILE A 42 -4.55 -3.93 -18.63
C ILE A 42 -3.91 -4.61 -19.84
N ARG A 43 -2.92 -5.49 -19.63
CA ARG A 43 -2.29 -6.25 -20.72
C ARG A 43 -3.28 -7.19 -21.41
N LEU A 44 -4.13 -7.88 -20.65
CA LEU A 44 -5.17 -8.75 -21.19
C LEU A 44 -6.21 -7.94 -21.97
N MET A 45 -6.65 -6.80 -21.42
CA MET A 45 -7.59 -5.90 -22.07
C MET A 45 -7.06 -5.40 -23.42
N ASN A 46 -5.80 -4.93 -23.46
CA ASN A 46 -5.17 -4.46 -24.69
C ASN A 46 -4.91 -5.56 -25.72
N LYS A 47 -4.89 -6.83 -25.30
CA LYS A 47 -4.79 -7.97 -26.22
C LYS A 47 -6.16 -8.36 -26.78
N SER A 48 -7.20 -8.32 -25.95
CA SER A 48 -8.55 -8.73 -26.34
C SER A 48 -9.34 -7.66 -27.08
N PHE A 49 -9.04 -6.38 -26.82
CA PHE A 49 -9.72 -5.25 -27.43
C PHE A 49 -8.71 -4.34 -28.11
N SER A 50 -9.08 -3.79 -29.27
CA SER A 50 -8.32 -2.77 -30.01
C SER A 50 -8.41 -1.43 -29.27
N THR A 51 -7.82 -1.33 -28.07
CA THR A 51 -7.87 -0.11 -27.26
C THR A 51 -6.95 0.95 -27.87
N PRO A 52 -7.48 2.09 -28.37
CA PRO A 52 -6.68 3.11 -29.05
C PRO A 52 -5.60 3.72 -28.15
N LEU A 53 -5.76 3.67 -26.82
CA LEU A 53 -4.80 4.18 -25.83
C LEU A 53 -4.08 3.06 -25.05
N GLY A 54 -4.02 1.83 -25.58
CA GLY A 54 -3.46 0.68 -24.86
C GLY A 54 -2.03 0.87 -24.38
N ALA A 55 -1.19 1.55 -25.17
CA ALA A 55 0.20 1.87 -24.78
C ALA A 55 0.25 2.79 -23.54
N LEU A 56 -0.63 3.81 -23.50
CA LEU A 56 -0.71 4.77 -22.41
C LEU A 56 -1.18 4.09 -21.10
N PHE A 57 -2.23 3.29 -21.17
CA PHE A 57 -2.69 2.49 -20.02
C PHE A 57 -1.63 1.50 -19.54
N SER A 58 -0.89 0.89 -20.45
CA SER A 58 0.20 -0.03 -20.09
C SER A 58 1.35 0.69 -19.40
N PHE A 59 1.66 1.92 -19.79
CA PHE A 59 2.67 2.75 -19.14
C PHE A 59 2.23 3.14 -17.72
N PHE A 60 1.03 3.71 -17.56
CA PHE A 60 0.51 4.08 -16.25
C PHE A 60 0.35 2.88 -15.31
N GLY A 61 -0.10 1.73 -15.83
CA GLY A 61 -0.18 0.50 -15.03
C GLY A 61 1.19 0.03 -14.52
N ARG A 62 2.24 0.12 -15.35
CA ARG A 62 3.62 -0.18 -14.93
C ARG A 62 4.13 0.83 -13.91
N LEU A 63 3.96 2.12 -14.18
CA LEU A 63 4.39 3.20 -13.28
C LEU A 63 3.72 3.06 -11.92
N HIS A 64 2.41 2.82 -11.89
CA HIS A 64 1.63 2.63 -10.67
C HIS A 64 2.13 1.45 -9.84
N PHE A 65 2.40 0.30 -10.48
CA PHE A 65 2.99 -0.86 -9.81
C PHE A 65 4.38 -0.55 -9.21
N PHE A 66 5.25 0.16 -9.94
CA PHE A 66 6.56 0.55 -9.41
C PHE A 66 6.44 1.51 -8.22
N VAL A 67 5.53 2.48 -8.26
CA VAL A 67 5.28 3.39 -7.13
C VAL A 67 4.78 2.62 -5.91
N ALA A 68 3.87 1.66 -6.11
CA ALA A 68 3.40 0.78 -5.02
C ALA A 68 4.54 -0.07 -4.42
N LEU A 69 5.47 -0.55 -5.26
CA LEU A 69 6.65 -1.29 -4.79
C LEU A 69 7.59 -0.40 -3.97
N ILE A 70 7.83 0.83 -4.40
CA ILE A 70 8.63 1.80 -3.64
C ILE A 70 7.97 2.13 -2.31
N LEU A 71 6.65 2.30 -2.29
CA LEU A 71 5.88 2.51 -1.06
C LEU A 71 6.03 1.33 -0.09
N LEU A 72 6.01 0.10 -0.59
CA LEU A 72 6.24 -1.08 0.24
C LEU A 72 7.65 -1.09 0.83
N LEU A 73 8.67 -0.78 0.03
CA LEU A 73 10.04 -0.68 0.52
C LEU A 73 10.19 0.44 1.56
N ALA A 74 9.56 1.59 1.34
CA ALA A 74 9.54 2.69 2.30
C ALA A 74 8.86 2.30 3.61
N ALA A 75 7.74 1.57 3.55
CA ALA A 75 7.04 1.05 4.72
C ALA A 75 7.89 0.04 5.50
N ILE A 76 8.66 -0.82 4.82
CA ILE A 76 9.59 -1.75 5.46
C ILE A 76 10.76 -1.02 6.15
N VAL A 77 11.29 0.04 5.52
CA VAL A 77 12.40 0.83 6.08
C VAL A 77 11.96 1.68 7.27
N ASN A 78 10.69 2.08 7.31
CA ASN A 78 10.12 2.87 8.40
C ASN A 78 9.77 2.03 9.64
N LEU A 79 9.75 0.70 9.50
CA LEU A 79 9.46 -0.26 10.57
C LEU A 79 10.72 -0.52 11.43
#